data_AF-A0A0F7BZK8-F1
#
_entry.id   AF-A0A0F7BZK8-F1
#
_cell.length_a   1.000
_cell.length_b   1.000
_cell.length_c   1.000
_cell.angle_alpha   90.00
_cell.angle_beta   90.00
_cell.angle_gamma   90.00
#
_symmetry.space_group_name_H-M   'P 1'
#
loop_
_entity.id
_entity.type
_entity.pdbx_description
1 polymer ?
#
loop_
_entity_poly.entity_id
_entity_poly.type
_entity_poly.pdbx_seq_one_letter_code
_entity_poly.pdbx_strand_id
1 'polypeptide(L)'
;MKAITIHQPWATLIALGEKEFETRGWRTKYRGELAIHAGKKVDKDACKQEPFRSVLAKYGLTADDLPTGAIVATCLITECLQVKVHSGVYALAGDSNHRIEGNEYAFGWYELGRFAWKLTNVKQIERISARGKQGLWNWNE
;
A
#
# COMPACT_ATOMS: atom_id res chain seq x y z
N MET A 1 -16.16 -7.55 -5.18
CA MET A 1 -14.82 -7.65 -4.55
C MET A 1 -14.63 -6.49 -3.58
N LYS A 2 -13.86 -6.61 -2.48
CA LYS A 2 -13.51 -5.44 -1.66
C LYS A 2 -12.45 -4.59 -2.36
N ALA A 3 -12.42 -3.30 -2.06
CA ALA A 3 -11.40 -2.38 -2.54
C ALA A 3 -10.98 -1.41 -1.43
N ILE A 4 -9.77 -0.86 -1.57
CA ILE A 4 -9.24 0.20 -0.72
C ILE A 4 -8.64 1.31 -1.57
N THR A 5 -8.94 2.56 -1.21
CA THR A 5 -8.33 3.73 -1.87
C THR A 5 -7.03 4.11 -1.14
N ILE A 6 -5.95 4.20 -1.92
CA ILE A 6 -4.59 4.49 -1.46
C ILE A 6 -4.07 5.70 -2.25
N HIS A 7 -3.40 6.63 -1.59
CA HIS A 7 -2.77 7.77 -2.26
C HIS A 7 -1.56 7.32 -3.08
N GLN A 8 -1.19 8.12 -4.08
CA GLN A 8 0.09 7.92 -4.76
C GLN A 8 1.24 8.55 -3.96
N PRO A 9 2.44 7.92 -3.93
CA PRO A 9 2.89 6.81 -4.79
C PRO A 9 2.59 5.39 -4.30
N TRP A 10 2.05 5.23 -3.08
CA TRP A 10 1.90 3.92 -2.43
C TRP A 10 1.03 2.93 -3.23
N ALA A 11 -0.03 3.40 -3.90
CA ALA A 11 -0.86 2.53 -4.74
C ALA A 11 -0.06 1.89 -5.88
N THR A 12 0.80 2.68 -6.55
CA THR A 12 1.71 2.18 -7.58
C THR A 12 2.79 1.28 -6.99
N LEU A 13 3.38 1.62 -5.84
CA LEU A 13 4.39 0.75 -5.20
C LEU A 13 3.83 -0.63 -4.87
N ILE A 14 2.58 -0.69 -4.38
CA ILE A 14 1.89 -1.97 -4.18
C ILE A 14 1.72 -2.68 -5.52
N ALA A 15 1.18 -2.00 -6.54
CA ALA A 15 0.95 -2.61 -7.85
C ALA A 15 2.23 -3.18 -8.50
N LEU A 16 3.37 -2.52 -8.32
CA LEU A 16 4.68 -2.96 -8.80
C LEU A 16 5.30 -4.09 -7.96
N GLY A 17 4.71 -4.44 -6.82
CA GLY A 17 5.25 -5.44 -5.88
C GLY A 17 6.41 -4.93 -5.02
N GLU A 18 6.69 -3.62 -5.05
CA GLU A 18 7.73 -2.98 -4.22
C GLU A 18 7.23 -2.70 -2.80
N LYS A 19 5.92 -2.81 -2.57
CA LYS A 19 5.27 -2.65 -1.26
C LYS A 19 4.33 -3.81 -0.93
N GLU A 20 4.61 -4.51 0.16
CA GLU A 20 3.87 -5.68 0.64
C GLU A 20 2.89 -5.38 1.77
N PHE A 21 3.12 -4.34 2.58
CA PHE A 21 2.28 -4.04 3.74
C PHE A 21 1.57 -2.70 3.63
N GLU A 22 0.24 -2.73 3.54
CA GLU A 22 -0.55 -1.51 3.66
C GLU A 22 -0.69 -1.10 5.13
N THR A 23 -0.33 0.14 5.49
CA THR A 23 -0.37 0.59 6.89
C THR A 23 -1.59 1.45 7.20
N ARG A 24 -2.34 1.11 8.26
CA ARG A 24 -3.56 1.83 8.66
C ARG A 24 -3.61 2.05 10.17
N GLY A 25 -4.29 3.12 10.58
CA GLY A 25 -4.57 3.40 11.99
C GLY A 25 -5.68 2.51 12.59
N TRP A 26 -6.25 1.60 11.79
CA TRP A 26 -7.37 0.76 12.20
C TRP A 26 -7.18 -0.69 11.73
N ARG A 27 -7.74 -1.62 12.51
CA ARG A 27 -7.68 -3.06 12.28
C ARG A 27 -8.79 -3.51 11.34
N THR A 28 -8.48 -4.42 10.41
CA THR A 28 -9.49 -5.15 9.65
C THR A 28 -9.53 -6.64 10.00
N LYS A 29 -10.74 -7.19 10.13
CA LYS A 29 -10.97 -8.64 10.21
C LYS A 29 -11.10 -9.29 8.82
N TYR A 30 -11.23 -8.48 7.76
CA TYR A 30 -11.39 -8.99 6.40
C TYR A 30 -10.12 -9.71 5.92
N ARG A 31 -10.31 -10.87 5.28
CA ARG A 31 -9.29 -11.66 4.60
C ARG A 31 -9.87 -12.12 3.27
N GLY A 32 -9.06 -12.07 2.21
CA GLY A 32 -9.51 -12.38 0.86
C GLY A 32 -9.14 -11.29 -0.14
N GLU A 33 -9.83 -11.32 -1.29
CA GLU A 33 -9.54 -10.48 -2.45
C GLU A 33 -9.73 -8.98 -2.18
N LEU A 34 -8.75 -8.21 -2.63
CA LEU A 34 -8.73 -6.77 -2.50
C LEU A 34 -8.29 -6.14 -3.81
N ALA A 35 -9.06 -5.17 -4.29
CA ALA A 35 -8.63 -4.27 -5.35
C ALA A 35 -7.95 -3.02 -4.78
N ILE A 36 -6.83 -2.64 -5.37
CA ILE A 36 -6.06 -1.45 -5.03
C ILE A 36 -6.52 -0.32 -5.93
N HIS A 37 -7.19 0.67 -5.35
CA HIS A 37 -7.61 1.88 -6.02
C HIS A 37 -6.59 3.00 -5.78
N ALA A 38 -6.02 3.53 -6.86
CA ALA A 38 -5.22 4.75 -6.81
C ALA A 38 -6.15 5.96 -6.66
N GLY A 39 -6.04 6.64 -5.51
CA GLY A 39 -6.79 7.86 -5.23
C GLY A 39 -6.45 9.01 -6.18
N LYS A 40 -7.18 10.13 -6.06
CA LYS A 40 -6.92 11.32 -6.89
C LYS A 40 -5.69 12.12 -6.45
N LYS A 41 -5.21 11.92 -5.22
CA LYS A 41 -4.08 12.67 -4.66
C LYS A 41 -2.77 11.95 -4.97
N VAL A 42 -1.85 12.70 -5.57
CA VAL A 42 -0.43 12.32 -5.70
C VAL A 42 0.39 13.14 -4.71
N ASP A 43 1.12 12.45 -3.85
CA ASP A 43 2.11 13.08 -2.98
C ASP A 43 3.43 13.26 -3.77
N LYS A 44 3.54 14.41 -4.44
CA LYS A 44 4.70 14.71 -5.29
C LYS A 44 6.00 14.86 -4.48
N ASP A 45 5.90 15.23 -3.21
CA ASP A 45 7.08 15.38 -2.35
C ASP A 45 7.61 14.01 -1.93
N ALA A 46 6.71 13.08 -1.55
CA ALA A 46 7.10 11.69 -1.33
C ALA A 46 7.79 11.09 -2.56
N CYS A 47 7.28 11.34 -3.77
CA CYS A 47 7.89 10.84 -5.02
C CYS A 47 9.33 11.34 -5.28
N LYS A 48 9.74 12.45 -4.66
CA LYS A 48 11.09 13.02 -4.81
C LYS A 48 12.08 12.53 -3.75
N GLN A 49 11.60 11.92 -2.67
CA GLN A 49 12.41 11.44 -1.57
C GLN A 49 12.92 10.02 -1.83
N GLU A 50 14.11 9.68 -1.32
CA GLU A 50 14.54 8.29 -1.30
C GLU A 50 13.82 7.52 -0.19
N PRO A 51 13.47 6.23 -0.38
CA PRO A 51 13.77 5.41 -1.57
C PRO A 51 12.69 5.51 -2.68
N PHE A 52 11.63 6.29 -2.52
CA PHE A 52 10.55 6.40 -3.50
C PHE A 52 11.05 6.82 -4.88
N ARG A 53 11.93 7.83 -4.95
CA ARG A 53 12.44 8.37 -6.21
C ARG A 53 13.19 7.31 -7.02
N SER A 54 14.18 6.64 -6.42
CA SER A 54 14.97 5.63 -7.12
C SER A 54 14.15 4.40 -7.49
N VAL A 55 13.22 3.97 -6.62
CA VAL A 55 12.33 2.85 -6.91
C VAL A 55 11.38 3.19 -8.04
N LEU A 56 10.76 4.37 -8.07
CA LEU A 56 9.91 4.78 -9.20
C LEU A 56 10.72 4.90 -10.51
N ALA A 57 11.93 5.47 -10.44
CA ALA A 57 12.80 5.64 -11.60
C ALA A 57 13.26 4.30 -12.21
N LYS A 58 13.43 3.23 -11.41
CA LYS A 58 13.69 1.86 -11.89
C LYS A 58 12.64 1.37 -12.88
N TYR A 59 11.40 1.86 -12.76
CA TYR A 59 10.29 1.54 -13.66
C TYR A 59 10.01 2.64 -14.69
N GLY A 60 10.89 3.64 -14.80
CA GLY A 60 10.71 4.78 -15.71
C GLY A 60 9.56 5.70 -15.32
N LEU A 61 9.16 5.72 -14.03
CA LEU A 61 8.03 6.49 -13.54
C LEU A 61 8.48 7.73 -12.77
N THR A 62 7.75 8.82 -12.97
CA THR A 62 7.80 10.02 -12.15
C THR A 62 6.44 10.27 -11.50
N ALA A 63 6.33 11.31 -10.67
CA ALA A 63 5.07 11.69 -10.04
C ALA A 63 3.95 12.00 -11.05
N ASP A 64 4.29 12.42 -12.27
CA ASP A 64 3.32 12.81 -13.29
C ASP A 64 2.80 11.60 -14.10
N ASP A 65 3.46 10.44 -14.02
CA ASP A 65 3.07 9.20 -14.69
C ASP A 65 2.11 8.32 -13.86
N LEU A 66 1.97 8.64 -12.57
CA LEU A 66 1.25 7.80 -11.63
C LEU A 66 -0.26 7.83 -11.89
N PRO A 67 -0.90 6.65 -12.02
CA PRO A 67 -2.34 6.59 -12.25
C PRO A 67 -3.13 7.19 -11.08
N THR A 68 -4.26 7.78 -11.39
CA THR A 68 -5.21 8.28 -10.38
C THR A 68 -6.63 7.94 -10.78
N GLY A 69 -7.53 7.80 -9.80
CA GLY A 69 -8.94 7.53 -10.04
C GLY A 69 -9.24 6.15 -10.66
N ALA A 70 -8.37 5.17 -10.48
CA ALA A 70 -8.50 3.86 -11.12
C ALA A 70 -8.06 2.72 -10.20
N ILE A 71 -8.60 1.52 -10.44
CA ILE A 71 -8.06 0.26 -9.93
C ILE A 71 -6.81 -0.06 -10.73
N VAL A 72 -5.72 -0.37 -10.03
CA VAL A 72 -4.39 -0.56 -10.62
C VAL A 72 -3.80 -1.94 -10.34
N ALA A 73 -4.32 -2.62 -9.31
CA ALA A 73 -3.91 -3.98 -8.97
C ALA A 73 -5.02 -4.72 -8.22
N THR A 74 -4.90 -6.05 -8.18
CA THR A 74 -5.63 -6.92 -7.26
C THR A 74 -4.64 -7.70 -6.40
N CYS A 75 -5.04 -8.07 -5.19
CA CYS A 75 -4.23 -8.84 -4.26
C CYS A 75 -5.11 -9.59 -3.25
N LEU A 76 -4.48 -10.25 -2.28
CA LEU A 76 -5.14 -10.84 -1.11
C LEU A 76 -4.69 -10.15 0.16
N ILE A 77 -5.62 -9.83 1.07
CA ILE A 77 -5.27 -9.54 2.47
C ILE A 77 -5.19 -10.86 3.22
N THR A 78 -3.99 -11.24 3.66
CA THR A 78 -3.77 -12.50 4.40
C THR A 78 -3.58 -12.27 5.90
N GLU A 79 -2.97 -11.15 6.28
CA GLU A 79 -2.69 -10.83 7.68
C GLU A 79 -3.02 -9.36 7.97
N CYS A 80 -3.39 -9.06 9.22
CA CYS A 80 -3.54 -7.69 9.74
C CYS A 80 -2.86 -7.64 11.11
N LEU A 81 -1.63 -7.17 11.11
CA LEU A 81 -0.67 -7.29 12.19
C LEU A 81 -0.53 -5.96 12.91
N GLN A 82 -0.68 -5.95 14.24
CA GLN A 82 -0.44 -4.73 15.00
C GLN A 82 1.08 -4.48 15.09
N VAL A 83 1.52 -3.25 14.87
CA VAL A 83 2.91 -2.87 15.09
C VAL A 83 3.19 -2.87 16.60
N LYS A 84 4.21 -3.63 17.00
CA LYS A 84 4.64 -3.79 18.40
C LYS A 84 5.97 -3.10 18.69
N VAL A 85 6.82 -2.96 17.67
CA VAL A 85 8.11 -2.27 17.78
C VAL A 85 8.27 -1.31 16.61
N HIS A 86 8.77 -0.12 16.91
CA HIS A 86 9.19 0.89 15.96
C HIS A 86 10.54 1.43 16.42
N SER A 87 11.61 1.19 15.66
CA SER A 87 12.98 1.55 16.06
C SER A 87 13.55 2.78 15.36
N GLY A 88 12.82 3.37 14.42
CA GLY A 88 13.31 4.40 13.49
C GLY A 88 14.00 3.85 12.24
N VAL A 89 14.33 2.55 12.21
CA VAL A 89 14.94 1.89 11.04
C VAL A 89 14.28 0.55 10.66
N TYR A 90 13.52 -0.04 11.58
CA TYR A 90 12.69 -1.21 11.32
C TYR A 90 11.43 -1.20 12.21
N ALA A 91 10.46 -2.03 11.85
CA ALA A 91 9.31 -2.34 12.69
C ALA A 91 9.19 -3.86 12.92
N LEU A 92 8.60 -4.24 14.07
CA LEU A 92 8.11 -5.61 14.27
C LEU A 92 6.58 -5.56 14.38
N ALA A 93 5.89 -6.39 13.61
CA ALA A 93 4.44 -6.49 13.61
C ALA A 93 3.95 -7.90 13.96
N GLY A 94 2.75 -7.98 14.55
CA GLY A 94 2.18 -9.24 15.06
C GLY A 94 2.80 -9.61 16.40
N ASP A 95 2.99 -10.90 16.66
CA ASP A 95 3.70 -11.40 17.85
C ASP A 95 5.23 -11.35 17.63
N SER A 96 5.71 -10.23 17.08
CA SER A 96 7.12 -9.97 16.73
C SER A 96 7.73 -10.86 15.64
N ASN A 97 6.91 -11.62 14.91
CA ASN A 97 7.38 -12.54 13.86
C ASN A 97 7.62 -11.90 12.49
N HIS A 98 7.15 -10.66 12.28
CA HIS A 98 7.32 -9.96 11.00
C HIS A 98 8.24 -8.76 11.19
N ARG A 99 9.51 -8.92 10.81
CA ARG A 99 10.48 -7.83 10.74
C ARG A 99 10.33 -7.10 9.42
N ILE A 100 10.05 -5.81 9.49
CA ILE A 100 9.82 -4.91 8.35
C ILE A 100 10.95 -3.87 8.36
N GLU A 101 11.79 -3.86 7.35
CA GLU A 101 12.98 -3.00 7.24
C GLU A 101 13.23 -2.55 5.79
N GLY A 102 14.24 -1.71 5.58
CA GLY A 102 14.61 -1.21 4.25
C GLY A 102 13.49 -0.41 3.58
N ASN A 103 13.29 -0.63 2.28
CA ASN A 103 12.30 0.09 1.48
C ASN A 103 10.87 -0.12 2.00
N GLU A 104 10.50 -1.35 2.38
CA GLU A 104 9.16 -1.63 2.90
C GLU A 104 8.86 -0.78 4.14
N TYR A 105 9.83 -0.68 5.05
CA TYR A 105 9.72 0.17 6.24
C TYR A 105 9.57 1.65 5.86
N ALA A 106 10.39 2.14 4.93
CA ALA A 106 10.31 3.53 4.44
C ALA A 106 8.98 3.85 3.73
N PHE A 107 8.34 2.84 3.13
CA PHE A 107 7.08 2.99 2.42
C PHE A 107 5.84 2.95 3.32
N GLY A 108 5.98 2.69 4.62
CA GLY A 108 4.85 2.56 5.54
C GLY A 108 4.94 3.46 6.74
N TRP A 109 3.80 3.70 7.39
CA TRP A 109 3.76 4.40 8.66
C TRP A 109 3.56 3.39 9.79
N TYR A 110 4.67 2.96 10.39
CA TYR A 110 4.74 1.93 11.42
C TYR A 110 4.85 2.49 12.84
N GLU A 111 4.15 3.57 13.17
CA GLU A 111 4.02 4.00 14.56
C GLU A 111 3.35 2.94 15.43
N LEU A 112 3.69 2.93 16.72
CA LEU A 112 3.10 1.99 17.68
C LEU A 112 1.57 2.10 17.68
N GLY A 113 0.90 0.94 17.72
CA GLY A 113 -0.56 0.86 17.71
C GLY A 113 -1.20 0.87 16.32
N ARG A 114 -0.46 1.18 15.25
CA ARG A 114 -0.94 1.03 13.86
C ARG A 114 -0.94 -0.44 13.43
N PHE A 115 -1.54 -0.71 12.27
CA PHE A 115 -1.68 -2.04 11.70
C PHE A 115 -1.04 -2.12 10.33
N ALA A 116 -0.24 -3.17 10.11
CA ALA A 116 0.33 -3.56 8.83
C ALA A 116 -0.53 -4.68 8.23
N TRP A 117 -1.16 -4.42 7.09
CA TRP A 117 -1.98 -5.39 6.38
C TRP A 117 -1.11 -6.05 5.32
N LYS A 118 -0.85 -7.35 5.47
CA LYS A 118 -0.02 -8.09 4.52
C LYS A 118 -0.81 -8.35 3.24
N LEU A 119 -0.29 -7.85 2.13
CA LEU A 119 -0.83 -8.03 0.80
C LEU A 119 -0.01 -9.11 0.09
N THR A 120 -0.66 -10.17 -0.38
CA THR A 120 0.00 -11.23 -1.15
C THR A 120 -0.67 -11.42 -2.49
N ASN A 121 0.01 -12.14 -3.39
CA ASN A 121 -0.49 -12.41 -4.75
C ASN A 121 -0.89 -11.11 -5.47
N VAL A 122 -0.06 -10.07 -5.34
CA VAL A 122 -0.31 -8.79 -5.99
C VAL A 122 -0.15 -8.97 -7.49
N LYS A 123 -1.19 -8.57 -8.24
CA LYS A 123 -1.22 -8.58 -9.70
C LYS A 123 -1.53 -7.18 -10.17
N GLN A 124 -0.56 -6.55 -10.81
CA GLN A 124 -0.82 -5.33 -11.57
C GLN A 124 -1.81 -5.65 -12.70
N ILE A 125 -2.77 -4.75 -12.92
CA ILE A 125 -3.76 -4.89 -13.98
C ILE A 125 -3.80 -3.63 -14.84
N GLU A 126 -4.45 -3.74 -16.00
CA GLU A 126 -4.83 -2.56 -16.77
C GLU A 126 -5.77 -1.67 -15.94
N ARG A 127 -5.61 -0.35 -16.10
CA ARG A 127 -6.28 0.65 -15.27
C ARG A 127 -7.78 0.60 -15.51
N ILE A 128 -8.57 0.32 -14.47
CA ILE A 128 -10.04 0.36 -14.55
C ILE A 128 -10.54 1.60 -13.81
N SER A 129 -11.17 2.53 -14.54
CA SER A 129 -11.72 3.75 -13.95
C SER A 129 -12.74 3.43 -12.85
N ALA A 130 -12.57 4.02 -11.67
CA ALA A 130 -13.46 3.79 -10.54
C ALA A 130 -13.47 4.98 -9.57
N ARG A 131 -14.62 5.24 -8.94
CA ARG A 131 -14.71 6.24 -7.87
C ARG A 131 -14.28 5.65 -6.54
N GLY A 132 -13.18 6.14 -5.99
CA GLY A 132 -12.68 5.76 -4.67
C GLY A 132 -13.63 6.18 -3.54
N LYS A 133 -13.58 5.44 -2.42
CA LYS A 133 -14.37 5.68 -1.21
C LYS A 133 -13.49 5.53 0.04
N GLN A 134 -13.93 6.11 1.15
CA GLN A 134 -13.26 5.95 2.45
C GLN A 134 -13.48 4.54 3.00
N GLY A 135 -12.49 4.02 3.73
CA GLY A 135 -12.53 2.68 4.32
C GLY A 135 -12.45 1.56 3.27
N LEU A 136 -12.74 0.33 3.70
CA LEU A 136 -12.94 -0.79 2.77
C LEU A 136 -14.33 -0.66 2.14
N TRP A 137 -14.39 -0.75 0.81
CA TRP A 137 -15.63 -0.57 0.06
C TRP A 137 -15.85 -1.69 -0.97
N ASN A 138 -17.08 -1.83 -1.45
CA ASN A 138 -17.43 -2.84 -2.44
C ASN A 138 -17.21 -2.31 -3.86
N TRP A 139 -16.37 -3.00 -4.62
CA TRP A 139 -16.10 -2.78 -6.03
C TRP A 139 -16.77 -3.87 -6.87
N ASN A 140 -17.47 -3.45 -7.93
CA ASN A 140 -18.29 -4.28 -8.82
C ASN A 140 -19.42 -5.04 -8.10
N GLU A 141 -20.13 -4.35 -7.22
CA GLU A 141 -21.50 -4.71 -6.84
C GLU A 141 -22.49 -3.82 -7.60
#